data_AF-A0A7V7P826-F1
#
_entry.id   AF-A0A7V7P826-F1
#
_cell.length_a   1.000
_cell.length_b   1.000
_cell.length_c   1.000
_cell.angle_alpha   90.00
_cell.angle_beta   90.00
_cell.angle_gamma   90.00
#
_symmetry.space_group_name_H-M   'P 1'
#
loop_
_entity.id
_entity.type
_entity.pdbx_description
1 polymer ?
#
loop_
_entity_poly.entity_id
_entity_poly.type
_entity_poly.pdbx_seq_one_letter_code
_entity_poly.pdbx_strand_id
1 'polypeptide(L)' 'MPAPANVLGRYGSPEEDIAPVVLFLASKDGQFLTGYSLTPDSGQIIDSAR' A
#
# COMPACT_ATOMS: atom_id res chain seq x y z
N MET A 1 17.85 -8.10 -6.79
CA MET A 1 16.95 -7.05 -7.32
C MET A 1 17.65 -5.70 -7.12
N PRO A 2 17.38 -4.66 -7.92
CA PRO A 2 17.91 -3.31 -7.67
C PRO A 2 17.49 -2.81 -6.28
N ALA A 3 18.09 -1.72 -5.78
CA ALA A 3 17.63 -1.13 -4.53
C ALA A 3 16.19 -0.59 -4.70
N PRO A 4 15.33 -0.69 -3.67
CA PRO A 4 14.00 -0.11 -3.70
C PRO A 4 14.10 1.43 -3.78
N ALA A 5 13.34 2.01 -4.70
CA ALA A 5 13.29 3.46 -4.94
C ALA A 5 12.08 4.14 -4.25
N ASN A 6 11.36 3.42 -3.39
CA ASN A 6 10.25 4.00 -2.63
C ASN A 6 10.75 4.73 -1.37
N VAL A 7 9.88 5.56 -0.79
CA VAL A 7 10.21 6.43 0.35
C VAL A 7 10.64 5.65 1.59
N LEU A 8 10.09 4.44 1.78
CA LEU A 8 10.43 3.59 2.93
C LEU A 8 11.74 2.80 2.74
N GLY A 9 12.35 2.84 1.56
CA GLY A 9 13.64 2.21 1.29
C GLY A 9 13.65 0.68 1.45
N ARG A 10 12.49 0.03 1.34
CA ARG A 10 12.35 -1.44 1.46
C ARG A 10 11.29 -1.97 0.50
N TYR A 11 11.39 -3.26 0.18
CA TYR A 11 10.29 -3.94 -0.49
C TYR A 11 9.13 -4.22 0.49
N GLY A 12 7.92 -4.24 -0.05
CA GLY A 12 6.73 -4.64 0.69
C GLY A 12 6.69 -6.15 0.91
N SER A 13 6.12 -6.58 2.03
CA SER A 13 5.75 -7.95 2.32
C SER A 13 4.25 -8.16 2.06
N PRO A 14 3.85 -9.25 1.38
CA PRO A 14 2.44 -9.58 1.23
C PRO A 14 1.70 -9.68 2.56
N GLU A 15 2.32 -10.27 3.58
CA GLU A 15 1.72 -10.52 4.88
C GLU A 15 1.69 -9.27 5.77
N GLU A 16 2.79 -8.51 5.81
CA GLU A 16 2.92 -7.38 6.74
C GLU A 16 2.39 -6.06 6.16
N ASP A 17 2.40 -5.89 4.83
CA ASP A 17 2.05 -4.61 4.20
C ASP A 17 0.76 -4.67 3.35
N ILE A 18 0.44 -5.82 2.73
CA ILE A 18 -0.73 -5.93 1.84
C ILE A 18 -1.93 -6.55 2.56
N ALA A 19 -1.75 -7.68 3.25
CA ALA A 19 -2.84 -8.39 3.92
C ALA A 19 -3.61 -7.52 4.94
N PRO A 20 -2.98 -6.66 5.75
CA PRO A 20 -3.70 -5.79 6.69
C PRO A 20 -4.58 -4.77 5.97
N VAL A 21 -4.15 -4.27 4.81
CA VAL A 21 -4.93 -3.33 3.99
C VAL A 21 -6.15 -4.02 3.40
N VAL A 22 -5.99 -5.25 2.90
CA VAL A 22 -7.12 -6.06 2.42
C VAL A 22 -8.10 -6.35 3.55
N LEU A 23 -7.59 -6.74 4.73
CA LEU A 23 -8.42 -7.00 5.91
C LEU A 23 -9.21 -5.76 6.34
N PHE A 24 -8.57 -4.59 6.36
CA PHE A 24 -9.24 -3.32 6.64
C PHE A 24 -10.37 -3.02 5.64
N LEU A 25 -10.09 -3.14 4.34
CA LEU A 25 -11.09 -2.89 3.30
C LEU A 25 -12.26 -3.88 3.36
N ALA A 26 -12.00 -5.12 3.80
CA ALA A 26 -13.03 -6.15 3.97
C ALA A 26 -13.77 -6.07 5.31
N SER A 27 -13.27 -5.30 6.29
CA SER A 27 -13.87 -5.19 7.62
C SER A 27 -14.98 -4.13 7.66
N LYS A 28 -15.65 -4.03 8.81
CA LYS A 28 -16.60 -2.95 9.09
C LYS A 28 -15.94 -1.57 9.16
N ASP A 29 -14.63 -1.51 9.38
CA ASP A 29 -13.89 -0.26 9.47
C ASP A 29 -13.78 0.41 8.08
N GLY A 30 -13.78 -0.39 7.01
CA GLY A 30 -13.83 0.06 5.63
C GLY A 30 -15.22 0.33 5.07
N GLN A 31 -16.31 0.24 5.86
CA GLN A 31 -17.69 0.17 5.34
C GLN A 31 -18.17 1.36 4.48
N PHE A 32 -17.51 2.51 4.55
CA PHE A 32 -17.84 3.70 3.76
C PHE A 32 -16.82 3.98 2.64
N LEU A 33 -15.85 3.08 2.43
CA LEU A 33 -14.83 3.17 1.39
C LEU A 33 -15.21 2.21 0.24
N THR A 34 -15.57 2.78 -0.91
CA THR A 34 -15.89 2.00 -2.13
C THR A 34 -15.60 2.81 -3.39
N GLY A 35 -15.25 2.13 -4.48
CA GLY A 35 -14.92 2.79 -5.77
C GLY A 35 -13.56 3.49 -5.81
N TYR A 36 -12.67 3.21 -4.84
CA TYR A 36 -11.33 3.76 -4.77
C TYR A 36 -10.25 2.68 -4.89
N SER A 37 -9.07 3.07 -5.34
CA SER A 37 -7.86 2.24 -5.24
C SER A 37 -7.01 2.76 -4.08
N LEU A 38 -6.82 1.93 -3.06
CA LEU A 38 -5.87 2.19 -1.99
C LEU A 38 -4.56 1.46 -2.31
N THR A 39 -3.47 2.21 -2.50
CA THR A 39 -2.22 1.67 -3.02
C THR A 39 -1.14 1.65 -1.93
N PRO A 40 -0.92 0.51 -1.24
CA PRO A 40 0.14 0.37 -0.23
C PRO A 40 1.51 0.13 -0.90
N ASP A 41 2.07 1.17 -1.50
CA ASP A 41 3.31 1.09 -2.32
C ASP A 41 4.53 1.74 -1.67
N SER A 42 4.50 2.01 -0.36
CA SER A 42 5.57 2.75 0.34
C SER A 42 5.84 4.15 -0.23
N GLY A 43 4.84 4.77 -0.88
CA GLY A 43 4.94 6.12 -1.45
C GLY A 43 5.56 6.17 -2.84
N GLN A 44 5.76 5.03 -3.50
CA GLN A 44 6.45 4.95 -4.79
C GLN A 44 5.80 5.81 -5.88
N ILE A 45 4.47 5.75 -6.03
CA ILE A 45 3.76 6.49 -7.09
C ILE A 45 3.91 8.00 -6.91
N ILE A 46 3.85 8.49 -5.67
CA ILE A 46 3.92 9.94 -5.40
C ILE A 46 5.37 10.44 -5.53
N ASP A 47 6.34 9.69 -4.99
CA ASP A 47 7.75 10.09 -5.09
C ASP A 47 8.26 10.05 -6.53
N SER A 48 7.78 9.10 -7.34
CA SER A 48 8.13 9.01 -8.76
C SER A 48 7.65 10.19 -9.61
N ALA A 49 6.72 11.01 -9.11
CA ALA A 49 6.22 12.20 -9.78
C ALA A 49 7.02 13.48 -9.44
N ARG A 50 8.08 13.37 -8.63
CA ARG A 50 9.00 14.46 -8.28
C ARG A 50 10.04 14.71 -9.36
#